data_AF-A0A7J8Y8J6-F1
#
_entry.id   AF-A0A7J8Y8J6-F1
#
_cell.length_a   1.000
_cell.length_b   1.000
_cell.length_c   1.000
_cell.angle_alpha   90.00
_cell.angle_beta   90.00
_cell.angle_gamma   90.00
#
_symmetry.space_group_name_H-M   'P 1'
#
loop_
_entity.id
_entity.type
_entity.pdbx_description
1 polymer ?
#
loop_
_entity_poly.entity_id
_entity_poly.type
_entity_poly.pdbx_seq_one_letter_code
_entity_poly.pdbx_strand_id
1 'polypeptide(L)'
;MGTYGYCAPEYAMTGQLTTKSDVYSFGVVFLELISGRRAIDLERPAEEQNLVLWAEPLLKDSQKFTKIIDPLLEVNYPVKGLYQALAIAAMCLQEDANSRPFIGDVLTAVEFLARPKVDGQVTAESQRNSSFHVKSVKERSSKRDRDL
;
A
#
# COMPACT_ATOMS: atom_id res chain seq x y z
N MET A 1 -19.28 15.50 -15.80
CA MET A 1 -19.86 15.48 -14.44
C MET A 1 -19.32 14.24 -13.76
N GLY A 2 -18.51 14.40 -12.70
CA GLY A 2 -18.03 13.29 -11.88
C GLY A 2 -18.95 13.04 -10.69
N THR A 3 -18.85 11.85 -10.08
CA THR A 3 -19.63 11.50 -8.89
C THR A 3 -18.95 12.06 -7.65
N TYR A 4 -19.71 12.76 -6.81
CA TYR A 4 -19.20 13.35 -5.57
C TYR A 4 -18.63 12.24 -4.66
N GLY A 5 -17.44 12.47 -4.10
CA GLY A 5 -16.69 11.49 -3.29
C GLY A 5 -15.63 10.67 -4.04
N TYR A 6 -15.73 10.57 -5.37
CA TYR A 6 -14.78 9.80 -6.19
C TYR A 6 -13.81 10.67 -6.98
N CYS A 7 -14.11 11.96 -7.09
CA CYS A 7 -13.37 12.88 -7.93
C CYS A 7 -11.97 13.16 -7.35
N ALA A 8 -10.95 12.99 -8.18
CA ALA A 8 -9.60 13.43 -7.87
C ALA A 8 -9.56 14.97 -7.68
N PRO A 9 -8.71 15.49 -6.78
CA PRO A 9 -8.67 16.92 -6.47
C PRO A 9 -8.35 17.79 -7.70
N GLU A 10 -7.42 17.34 -8.54
CA GLU A 10 -7.07 18.04 -9.79
C GLU A 10 -8.18 17.97 -10.83
N TYR A 11 -8.94 16.87 -10.88
CA TYR A 11 -10.12 16.77 -11.76
C TYR A 11 -11.22 17.73 -11.31
N ALA A 12 -11.48 17.81 -10.01
CA ALA A 12 -12.47 18.73 -9.45
C ALA A 12 -12.12 20.20 -9.72
N MET A 13 -10.82 20.53 -9.68
CA MET A 13 -10.34 21.90 -9.92
C MET A 13 -10.27 22.27 -11.41
N THR A 14 -9.79 21.36 -12.27
CA THR A 14 -9.49 21.67 -13.68
C THR A 14 -10.54 21.17 -14.67
N GLY A 15 -11.36 20.20 -14.26
CA GLY A 15 -12.28 19.47 -15.14
C GLY A 15 -11.61 18.51 -16.13
N GLN A 16 -10.28 18.36 -16.08
CA GLN A 16 -9.53 17.53 -17.03
C GLN A 16 -9.50 16.07 -16.60
N LEU A 17 -10.20 15.21 -17.36
CA LEU A 17 -10.16 13.77 -17.15
C LEU A 17 -8.80 13.22 -17.60
N THR A 18 -8.15 12.48 -16.72
CA THR A 18 -6.86 11.84 -17.00
C THR A 18 -6.86 10.41 -16.48
N THR A 19 -5.93 9.60 -16.97
CA THR A 19 -5.71 8.25 -16.40
C THR A 19 -5.36 8.32 -14.91
N LYS A 20 -4.71 9.40 -14.43
CA LYS A 20 -4.38 9.56 -13.01
C LYS A 20 -5.61 9.92 -12.15
N SER A 21 -6.59 10.63 -12.69
CA SER A 21 -7.85 10.87 -11.98
C SER A 21 -8.70 9.59 -11.88
N ASP A 22 -8.61 8.70 -12.87
CA ASP A 22 -9.24 7.38 -12.82
C ASP A 22 -8.57 6.48 -11.77
N VAL A 23 -7.23 6.51 -11.66
CA VAL A 23 -6.49 5.79 -10.60
C VAL A 23 -6.92 6.24 -9.20
N TYR A 24 -7.13 7.54 -9.01
CA TYR A 24 -7.64 8.06 -7.74
C TYR A 24 -9.03 7.52 -7.43
N SER A 25 -9.94 7.58 -8.42
CA SER A 25 -11.31 7.07 -8.29
C SER A 25 -11.32 5.57 -7.95
N PHE A 26 -10.43 4.78 -8.57
CA PHE A 26 -10.20 3.39 -8.21
C PHE A 26 -9.75 3.25 -6.74
N GLY A 27 -8.81 4.09 -6.28
CA GLY A 27 -8.36 4.11 -4.90
C GLY A 27 -9.50 4.33 -3.90
N VAL A 28 -10.46 5.20 -4.22
CA VAL A 28 -11.67 5.43 -3.40
C VAL A 28 -12.50 4.15 -3.33
N VAL A 29 -12.83 3.54 -4.48
CA VAL A 29 -13.60 2.29 -4.54
C VAL A 29 -12.89 1.16 -3.78
N PHE A 30 -11.58 1.05 -3.94
CA PHE A 30 -10.80 0.01 -3.27
C PHE A 30 -10.82 0.20 -1.74
N LEU A 31 -10.76 1.44 -1.28
CA LEU A 31 -10.91 1.78 0.13
C LEU A 31 -12.33 1.53 0.66
N GLU A 32 -13.38 1.80 -0.12
CA GLU A 32 -14.76 1.44 0.22
C GLU A 32 -14.89 -0.07 0.45
N LEU A 33 -14.31 -0.89 -0.44
CA LEU A 33 -14.33 -2.35 -0.31
C LEU A 33 -13.62 -2.84 0.94
N ILE A 34 -12.48 -2.23 1.31
CA ILE A 34 -11.72 -2.62 2.51
C ILE A 34 -12.45 -2.21 3.80
N SER A 35 -13.10 -1.04 3.79
CA SER A 35 -13.70 -0.43 4.97
C SER A 35 -15.18 -0.77 5.18
N GLY A 36 -15.86 -1.30 4.17
CA GLY A 36 -17.31 -1.52 4.20
C GLY A 36 -18.13 -0.22 4.32
N ARG A 37 -17.50 0.94 4.06
CA ARG A 37 -18.12 2.27 4.15
C ARG A 37 -18.38 2.81 2.76
N ARG A 38 -19.44 3.62 2.62
CA ARG A 38 -19.72 4.39 1.39
C ARG A 38 -18.74 5.56 1.29
N ALA A 39 -18.35 5.93 0.07
CA ALA A 39 -17.48 7.07 -0.20
C ALA A 39 -18.05 8.38 0.36
N ILE A 40 -19.39 8.52 0.25
CA ILE A 40 -20.17 9.58 0.89
C ILE A 40 -21.28 8.96 1.71
N ASP A 41 -21.28 9.23 3.02
CA ASP A 41 -22.25 8.69 3.97
C ASP A 41 -22.84 9.82 4.84
N LEU A 42 -23.99 10.35 4.42
CA LEU A 42 -24.62 11.50 5.08
C LEU A 42 -25.22 11.17 6.46
N GLU A 43 -25.36 9.89 6.79
CA GLU A 43 -25.86 9.43 8.09
C GLU A 43 -24.77 9.49 9.18
N ARG A 44 -23.51 9.66 8.79
CA ARG A 44 -22.37 9.80 9.71
C ARG A 44 -22.18 11.25 10.17
N PRO A 45 -21.46 11.47 11.28
CA PRO A 45 -21.01 12.80 11.69
C PRO A 45 -20.28 13.51 10.54
N ALA A 46 -20.42 14.84 10.47
CA ALA A 46 -19.91 15.66 9.36
C ALA A 46 -18.44 15.35 8.96
N GLU A 47 -17.58 15.09 9.95
CA GLU A 47 -16.16 14.77 9.78
C GLU A 47 -15.90 13.38 9.17
N GLU A 48 -16.87 12.47 9.25
CA GLU A 48 -16.80 11.10 8.74
C GLU A 48 -17.64 10.87 7.47
N GLN A 49 -18.32 11.89 6.96
CA GLN A 49 -19.19 11.73 5.79
C GLN A 49 -18.40 11.44 4.52
N ASN A 50 -17.19 11.96 4.40
CA ASN A 50 -16.29 11.65 3.29
C ASN A 50 -15.26 10.61 3.72
N LEU A 51 -15.32 9.44 3.06
CA LEU A 51 -14.45 8.31 3.38
C LEU A 51 -12.97 8.65 3.27
N VAL A 52 -12.56 9.37 2.22
CA VAL A 52 -11.15 9.70 1.99
C VAL A 52 -10.64 10.64 3.07
N LEU A 53 -11.39 11.69 3.39
CA LEU A 53 -11.01 12.66 4.43
C LEU A 53 -10.89 11.98 5.81
N TRP A 54 -11.81 11.08 6.14
CA TRP A 54 -11.75 10.31 7.37
C TRP A 54 -10.56 9.34 7.41
N ALA A 55 -10.27 8.67 6.30
CA ALA A 55 -9.22 7.66 6.22
C ALA A 55 -7.82 8.25 6.08
N GLU A 56 -7.68 9.45 5.51
CA GLU A 56 -6.39 10.10 5.24
C GLU A 56 -5.42 10.09 6.44
N PRO A 57 -5.80 10.54 7.66
CA PRO A 57 -4.90 10.49 8.82
C PRO A 57 -4.57 9.06 9.27
N LEU A 58 -5.41 8.07 8.94
CA LEU A 58 -5.19 6.66 9.26
C LEU A 58 -4.28 5.99 8.24
N LEU A 59 -4.36 6.38 6.96
CA LEU A 59 -3.51 5.86 5.88
C LEU A 59 -2.06 6.35 5.99
N LYS A 60 -1.82 7.48 6.68
CA LYS A 60 -0.48 8.00 6.97
C LYS A 60 0.27 7.21 8.06
N ASP A 61 -0.44 6.41 8.86
CA ASP A 61 0.14 5.65 9.97
C ASP A 61 -0.24 4.18 9.86
N SER A 62 0.73 3.35 9.45
CA SER A 62 0.53 1.91 9.28
C SER A 62 0.10 1.18 10.55
N GLN A 63 0.33 1.75 11.74
CA GLN A 63 -0.15 1.18 13.00
C GLN A 63 -1.66 1.34 13.19
N LYS A 64 -2.31 2.21 12.41
CA LYS A 64 -3.75 2.50 12.50
C LYS A 64 -4.57 1.81 11.41
N PHE A 65 -3.95 1.05 10.52
CA PHE A 65 -4.61 0.37 9.41
C PHE A 65 -5.78 -0.53 9.85
N THR A 66 -5.66 -1.16 11.02
CA THR A 66 -6.72 -1.99 11.59
C THR A 66 -7.99 -1.23 11.94
N LYS A 67 -7.93 0.10 12.11
CA LYS A 67 -9.10 0.95 12.38
C LYS A 67 -9.93 1.25 11.12
N ILE A 68 -9.37 1.00 9.94
CA ILE A 68 -10.02 1.29 8.65
C ILE A 68 -10.94 0.14 8.22
N ILE A 69 -10.63 -1.08 8.64
CA ILE A 69 -11.25 -2.32 8.14
C ILE A 69 -12.73 -2.36 8.46
N ASP A 70 -13.51 -2.94 7.55
CA ASP A 70 -14.89 -3.32 7.79
C ASP A 70 -15.04 -4.15 9.08
N PRO A 71 -15.79 -3.66 10.08
CA PRO A 71 -16.05 -4.42 11.31
C PRO A 71 -16.68 -5.79 11.06
N LEU A 72 -17.42 -5.97 9.95
CA LEU A 72 -18.04 -7.25 9.59
C LEU A 72 -17.04 -8.32 9.17
N LEU A 73 -15.80 -7.95 8.86
CA LEU A 73 -14.72 -8.89 8.58
C LEU A 73 -14.10 -9.48 9.86
N GLU A 74 -14.34 -8.88 11.03
CA GLU A 74 -13.86 -9.30 12.35
C GLU A 74 -12.34 -9.62 12.38
N VAL A 75 -11.97 -10.92 12.32
CA VAL A 75 -10.58 -11.42 12.31
C VAL A 75 -10.32 -12.30 11.07
N ASN A 76 -11.26 -12.35 10.12
CA ASN A 76 -11.20 -13.23 8.96
C ASN A 76 -10.48 -12.58 7.76
N TYR A 77 -9.26 -12.11 7.97
CA TYR A 77 -8.43 -11.59 6.88
C TYR A 77 -6.94 -11.76 7.15
N PRO A 78 -6.12 -11.95 6.09
CA PRO A 78 -4.67 -12.01 6.24
C PRO A 78 -4.13 -10.60 6.53
N VAL A 79 -3.67 -10.36 7.77
CA VAL A 79 -3.14 -9.04 8.21
C VAL A 79 -2.09 -8.47 7.25
N LYS A 80 -1.15 -9.29 6.77
CA LYS A 80 -0.15 -8.83 5.80
C LYS A 80 -0.79 -8.37 4.48
N GLY A 81 -1.76 -9.11 3.97
CA GLY A 81 -2.45 -8.78 2.72
C GLY A 81 -3.27 -7.49 2.86
N LEU A 82 -3.92 -7.30 4.01
CA LEU A 82 -4.60 -6.06 4.34
C LEU A 82 -3.64 -4.86 4.31
N TYR A 83 -2.48 -4.97 4.97
CA TYR A 83 -1.52 -3.86 5.01
C TYR A 83 -1.04 -3.48 3.60
N GLN A 84 -0.84 -4.47 2.75
CA GLN A 84 -0.50 -4.25 1.34
C GLN A 84 -1.66 -3.61 0.57
N ALA A 85 -2.90 -4.06 0.79
CA ALA A 85 -4.10 -3.49 0.17
C ALA A 85 -4.28 -2.01 0.55
N LEU A 86 -4.18 -1.67 1.84
CA LEU A 86 -4.26 -0.29 2.32
C LEU A 86 -3.10 0.58 1.80
N ALA A 87 -1.89 0.02 1.67
CA ALA A 87 -0.78 0.73 1.05
C ALA A 87 -1.05 1.03 -0.43
N ILE A 88 -1.62 0.09 -1.19
CA ILE A 88 -2.03 0.31 -2.59
C ILE A 88 -3.09 1.41 -2.66
N ALA A 89 -4.12 1.37 -1.81
CA ALA A 89 -5.14 2.40 -1.73
C ALA A 89 -4.53 3.78 -1.42
N ALA A 90 -3.63 3.87 -0.43
CA ALA A 90 -2.95 5.11 -0.05
C ALA A 90 -2.11 5.70 -1.19
N MET A 91 -1.43 4.86 -1.99
CA MET A 91 -0.68 5.31 -3.17
C MET A 91 -1.61 5.82 -4.28
N CYS A 92 -2.77 5.20 -4.47
CA CYS A 92 -3.75 5.67 -5.45
C CYS A 92 -4.41 7.00 -5.05
N LEU A 93 -4.59 7.22 -3.74
CA LEU A 93 -5.25 8.40 -3.16
C LEU A 93 -4.32 9.59 -2.90
N GLN A 94 -3.10 9.59 -3.44
CA GLN A 94 -2.19 10.73 -3.31
C GLN A 94 -2.81 12.00 -3.93
N GLU A 95 -2.63 13.13 -3.25
CA GLU A 95 -3.12 14.43 -3.73
C GLU A 95 -2.44 14.81 -5.06
N ASP A 96 -1.11 14.69 -5.12
CA ASP A 96 -0.35 14.85 -6.36
C ASP A 96 -0.60 13.68 -7.33
N ALA A 97 -1.14 14.00 -8.50
CA ALA A 97 -1.42 13.04 -9.56
C ALA A 97 -0.17 12.32 -10.09
N ASN A 98 1.02 12.95 -10.02
CA ASN A 98 2.26 12.34 -10.50
C ASN A 98 2.76 11.25 -9.54
N SER A 99 2.51 11.43 -8.24
CA SER A 99 2.86 10.47 -7.18
C SER A 99 1.98 9.20 -7.20
N ARG A 100 0.86 9.21 -7.92
CA ARG A 100 0.01 8.02 -8.09
C ARG A 100 0.65 7.00 -9.04
N PRO A 101 0.56 5.70 -8.75
CA PRO A 101 1.13 4.64 -9.60
C PRO A 101 0.42 4.54 -10.96
N PHE A 102 1.03 3.83 -11.92
CA PHE A 102 0.33 3.43 -13.13
C PHE A 102 -0.70 2.35 -12.80
N ILE A 103 -1.83 2.36 -13.50
CA ILE A 103 -2.90 1.38 -13.24
C ILE A 103 -2.43 -0.07 -13.47
N GLY A 104 -1.48 -0.30 -14.39
CA GLY A 104 -0.87 -1.62 -14.58
C GLY A 104 -0.12 -2.14 -13.35
N ASP A 105 0.59 -1.26 -12.63
CA ASP A 105 1.29 -1.63 -11.40
C ASP A 105 0.30 -1.94 -10.27
N VAL A 106 -0.78 -1.15 -10.19
CA VAL A 106 -1.88 -1.37 -9.25
C VAL A 106 -2.55 -2.73 -9.50
N LEU A 107 -2.88 -3.03 -10.76
CA LEU A 107 -3.47 -4.31 -11.14
C LEU A 107 -2.56 -5.48 -10.78
N THR A 108 -1.27 -5.39 -11.11
CA THR A 108 -0.29 -6.42 -10.77
C THR A 108 -0.22 -6.67 -9.25
N ALA A 109 -0.24 -5.59 -8.47
CA ALA A 109 -0.21 -5.68 -7.01
C ALA A 109 -1.51 -6.30 -6.45
N VAL A 110 -2.68 -5.89 -6.94
CA VAL A 110 -3.98 -6.44 -6.52
C VAL A 110 -4.11 -7.92 -6.92
N GLU A 111 -3.69 -8.30 -8.13
CA GLU A 111 -3.64 -9.70 -8.56
C GLU A 111 -2.77 -10.55 -7.64
N PHE A 112 -1.61 -10.04 -7.23
CA PHE A 112 -0.75 -10.73 -6.28
C PHE A 112 -1.44 -10.96 -4.93
N LEU A 113 -2.23 -9.99 -4.47
CA LEU A 113 -3.00 -10.11 -3.22
C LEU A 113 -4.17 -11.09 -3.35
N ALA A 114 -4.81 -11.16 -4.51
CA ALA A 114 -5.96 -12.01 -4.76
C ALA A 114 -5.60 -13.49 -5.01
N ARG A 115 -4.32 -13.80 -5.28
CA ARG A 115 -3.89 -15.19 -5.49
C ARG A 115 -4.11 -16.02 -4.23
N PRO A 116 -4.88 -17.14 -4.31
CA PRO A 116 -5.03 -18.04 -3.18
C PRO A 116 -3.65 -18.60 -2.82
N LYS A 117 -3.30 -18.54 -1.54
CA LYS A 117 -2.13 -19.27 -1.05
C LYS A 117 -2.47 -20.75 -1.13
N VAL A 118 -1.80 -21.47 -2.03
CA VAL A 118 -1.84 -22.93 -2.02
C VAL A 118 -1.12 -23.35 -0.74
N ASP A 119 -1.87 -23.88 0.23
CA ASP A 119 -1.30 -24.44 1.47
C ASP A 119 -0.47 -25.66 1.10
N GLY A 120 0.84 -25.45 0.94
CA GLY A 120 1.77 -26.51 0.57
C GLY A 120 3.11 -26.01 0.07
N GLN A 121 3.90 -25.37 0.94
CA GLN A 121 5.38 -25.47 0.91
C GLN A 121 5.98 -24.96 2.22
N VAL A 122 6.12 -25.88 3.18
CA VAL A 122 7.31 -25.87 4.04
C VAL A 122 8.47 -26.27 3.12
N THR A 123 9.24 -25.29 2.65
CA THR A 123 10.63 -25.53 2.26
C THR A 123 11.48 -24.49 2.93
N ALA A 124 12.16 -24.94 3.98
CA ALA A 124 13.42 -24.38 4.40
C ALA A 124 14.38 -24.30 3.19
N GLU A 125 15.35 -23.39 3.30
CA GLU A 125 16.52 -23.22 2.41
C GLU A 125 16.33 -22.35 1.16
N SER A 126 16.69 -21.06 1.31
CA SER A 126 17.62 -20.41 0.37
C SER A 126 18.33 -19.23 1.04
N GLN A 127 19.10 -19.54 2.09
CA GLN A 127 20.28 -18.77 2.47
C GLN A 127 21.48 -19.69 2.28
N ARG A 128 21.94 -19.85 1.03
CA ARG A 128 23.28 -20.34 0.66
C ARG A 128 23.45 -20.23 -0.86
N ASN A 129 23.90 -19.05 -1.29
CA ASN A 129 24.95 -18.85 -2.29
C ASN A 129 24.75 -17.53 -3.03
N SER A 130 25.40 -16.49 -2.53
CA SER A 130 26.09 -15.55 -3.40
C SER A 130 27.33 -15.07 -2.66
N SER A 131 28.42 -15.82 -2.84
CA SER A 131 29.77 -15.34 -2.60
C SER A 131 30.00 -14.14 -3.50
N PHE A 132 29.89 -12.93 -2.96
CA PHE A 132 30.50 -11.74 -3.54
C PHE A 132 31.34 -11.06 -2.46
N HIS A 133 32.61 -11.41 -2.55
CA HIS A 133 33.79 -10.74 -2.07
C HIS A 133 33.64 -9.21 -1.89
N VAL A 134 33.51 -8.75 -0.64
CA VAL A 134 33.92 -7.40 -0.25
C VAL A 134 34.92 -7.56 0.89
N LYS A 135 36.20 -7.41 0.57
CA LYS A 135 37.30 -7.43 1.55
C LYS A 135 37.14 -6.24 2.48
N SER A 136 36.89 -6.53 3.76
CA SER A 136 36.94 -5.55 4.84
C SER A 136 38.39 -5.14 5.09
N VAL A 137 38.66 -3.85 4.93
CA VAL A 137 39.83 -3.18 5.48
C VAL A 137 39.76 -3.29 7.00
N LYS A 138 40.80 -3.84 7.64
CA LYS A 138 41.19 -3.48 9.01
C LYS A 138 42.65 -3.83 9.28
N GLU A 139 43.44 -2.78 9.50
CA GLU A 139 44.80 -2.80 10.00
C GLU A 139 44.93 -3.61 11.31
N ARG A 140 46.10 -4.25 11.50
CA ARG A 140 46.99 -3.98 12.64
C ARG A 140 48.26 -4.86 12.58
N SER A 141 49.36 -4.20 12.26
CA SER A 141 50.65 -4.20 12.95
C SER A 141 51.23 -5.50 13.54
N SER A 142 52.40 -5.86 12.98
CA SER A 142 53.66 -6.09 13.69
C SER A 142 53.78 -7.31 14.62
N LYS A 143 54.52 -8.33 14.17
CA LYS A 143 55.83 -8.73 14.75
C LYS A 143 56.27 -10.11 14.24
N ARG A 144 57.54 -10.17 13.80
CA ARG A 144 58.55 -11.25 14.02
C ARG A 144 58.15 -12.62 13.46
N ASP A 145 58.97 -13.35 12.72
CA ASP A 145 60.38 -13.65 12.88
C ASP A 145 60.76 -14.61 11.74
N ARG A 146 62.05 -14.63 11.39
CA ARG A 146 62.85 -15.81 11.02
C ARG A 146 62.82 -16.40 9.60
N ASP A 147 64.05 -16.35 9.07
CA ASP A 147 64.80 -17.46 8.45
C ASP A 147 64.47 -17.83 7.00
N LEU A 148 65.13 -17.15 6.05
CA LEU A 148 66.16 -17.71 5.16
C LEU A 148 66.77 -16.62 4.27
#